data_AF-A0A1Q6XAJ5-F1
#
_entry.id   AF-A0A1Q6XAJ5-F1
#
_cell.length_a   1.000
_cell.length_b   1.000
_cell.length_c   1.000
_cell.angle_alpha   90.00
_cell.angle_beta   90.00
_cell.angle_gamma   90.00
#
_symmetry.space_group_name_H-M   'P 1'
#
loop_
_entity.id
_entity.type
_entity.pdbx_description
1 polymer ?
#
loop_
_entity_poly.entity_id
_entity_poly.type
_entity_poly.pdbx_seq_one_letter_code
_entity_poly.pdbx_strand_id
1 'polypeptide(L)'
;MAGDGCYAFMNPPRWDVAKQLLITEGENYYPGFYQQAKAHSGMAALGMLKAGFDDNNASWGTNRVSARRCGQEFLDTAGIVNSNYSRSTQLEFVGIMLNDYEEGTAVESGIDNCLTVSASIAGNSLHWTINKIDPTFATTATVNRLKIYFSDPVSGTFHTALDNITPSPTGTQVLTSIIPPGNWKIWVQIVGQPLMMNHLIDSGISYSGGKRRSLSSQASSSPK
;
A
#
# COMPACT_ATOMS: atom_id res chain seq x y z
N MET A 1 1.65 -40.91 -18.25
CA MET A 1 0.93 -40.11 -17.24
C MET A 1 1.98 -39.22 -16.60
N ALA A 2 2.03 -37.95 -16.99
CA ALA A 2 3.02 -37.00 -16.49
C ALA A 2 2.63 -36.65 -15.05
N GLY A 3 3.51 -36.99 -14.11
CA GLY A 3 3.30 -36.85 -12.67
C GLY A 3 3.08 -35.42 -12.23
N ASP A 4 2.32 -35.29 -11.16
CA ASP A 4 1.72 -34.08 -10.60
C ASP A 4 2.74 -32.95 -10.40
N GLY A 5 2.36 -31.72 -10.77
CA GLY A 5 3.15 -30.51 -10.54
C GLY A 5 3.34 -30.19 -9.06
N CYS A 6 3.94 -29.04 -8.75
CA CYS A 6 4.13 -28.59 -7.37
C CYS A 6 3.42 -27.26 -7.10
N TYR A 7 2.94 -27.08 -5.86
CA TYR A 7 2.41 -25.81 -5.39
C TYR A 7 3.01 -25.42 -4.05
N ALA A 8 3.31 -24.13 -3.90
CA ALA A 8 3.65 -23.56 -2.61
C ALA A 8 2.37 -23.40 -1.79
N PHE A 9 2.43 -23.76 -0.52
CA PHE A 9 1.34 -23.59 0.42
C PHE A 9 1.86 -22.96 1.71
N MET A 10 1.02 -22.12 2.30
CA MET A 10 1.34 -21.47 3.55
C MET A 10 1.08 -22.42 4.72
N ASN A 11 2.10 -22.60 5.55
CA ASN A 11 2.04 -23.48 6.71
C ASN A 11 2.99 -22.95 7.80
N PRO A 12 2.68 -21.78 8.36
CA PRO A 12 3.57 -21.17 9.33
C PRO A 12 3.70 -22.02 10.59
N PRO A 13 4.77 -21.80 11.37
CA PRO A 13 4.94 -22.47 12.64
C PRO A 13 3.79 -22.12 13.59
N ARG A 14 3.62 -22.97 14.61
CA ARG A 14 2.80 -22.59 15.76
C ARG A 14 3.28 -21.27 16.35
N TRP A 15 2.31 -20.48 16.81
CA TRP A 15 2.53 -19.15 17.35
C TRP A 15 3.64 -19.16 18.39
N ASP A 16 4.54 -18.21 18.20
CA ASP A 16 5.58 -17.81 19.11
C ASP A 16 5.94 -16.36 18.74
N VAL A 17 6.33 -15.57 19.74
CA VAL A 17 6.57 -14.13 19.58
C VAL A 17 7.58 -13.82 18.48
N ALA A 18 8.60 -14.66 18.30
CA ALA A 18 9.60 -14.52 17.26
C ALA A 18 9.18 -15.24 15.97
N LYS A 19 8.59 -16.43 16.07
CA LYS A 19 8.26 -17.24 14.89
C LYS A 19 7.15 -16.64 14.03
N GLN A 20 6.24 -15.87 14.61
CA GLN A 20 5.20 -15.16 13.83
C GLN A 20 5.78 -14.16 12.83
N LEU A 21 7.05 -13.76 12.97
CA LEU A 21 7.71 -12.83 12.05
C LEU A 21 8.49 -13.54 10.93
N LEU A 22 8.48 -14.88 10.92
CA LEU A 22 9.08 -15.65 9.85
C LEU A 22 8.19 -15.59 8.61
N ILE A 23 8.81 -15.24 7.48
CA ILE A 23 8.17 -15.24 6.16
C ILE A 23 7.96 -16.69 5.67
N THR A 24 8.90 -17.55 6.01
CA THR A 24 9.00 -18.90 5.45
C THR A 24 8.52 -19.95 6.44
N GLU A 25 8.02 -21.05 5.89
CA GLU A 25 7.47 -22.18 6.65
C GLU A 25 8.58 -23.11 7.19
N GLY A 26 9.76 -22.52 7.44
CA GLY A 26 11.05 -23.16 7.67
C GLY A 26 12.13 -22.58 6.74
N GLU A 27 13.39 -22.59 7.19
CA GLU A 27 14.52 -21.94 6.48
C GLU A 27 14.68 -22.44 5.02
N ASN A 28 14.35 -23.71 4.77
CA ASN A 28 14.57 -24.36 3.48
C ASN A 28 13.32 -24.55 2.62
N TYR A 29 12.15 -24.07 3.08
CA TYR A 29 10.88 -24.35 2.39
C TYR A 29 10.86 -23.77 0.96
N TYR A 30 10.95 -22.45 0.82
CA TYR A 30 10.93 -21.81 -0.50
C TYR A 30 12.17 -22.11 -1.34
N PRO A 31 13.41 -22.09 -0.82
CA PRO A 31 14.58 -22.51 -1.57
C PRO A 31 14.43 -23.93 -2.16
N GLY A 32 13.98 -24.89 -1.34
CA GLY A 32 13.74 -26.26 -1.78
C GLY A 32 12.62 -26.35 -2.83
N PHE A 33 11.48 -25.70 -2.57
CA PHE A 33 10.37 -25.64 -3.52
C PHE A 33 10.80 -25.13 -4.90
N TYR A 34 11.45 -23.96 -4.96
CA TYR A 34 11.85 -23.35 -6.22
C TYR A 34 13.02 -24.06 -6.91
N GLN A 35 13.91 -24.70 -6.14
CA GLN A 35 14.93 -25.58 -6.70
C GLN A 35 14.27 -26.77 -7.43
N GLN A 36 13.30 -27.43 -6.80
CA GLN A 36 12.62 -28.58 -7.40
C GLN A 36 11.76 -28.18 -8.59
N ALA A 37 11.04 -27.05 -8.50
CA ALA A 37 10.25 -26.52 -9.60
C ALA A 37 11.12 -26.23 -10.85
N LYS A 38 12.32 -25.67 -10.65
CA LYS A 38 13.27 -25.41 -11.75
C LYS A 38 13.89 -26.69 -12.32
N ALA A 39 14.18 -27.68 -11.47
CA ALA A 39 14.71 -28.97 -11.90
C ALA A 39 13.69 -29.79 -12.72
N HIS A 40 12.39 -29.50 -12.57
CA HIS A 40 11.29 -30.18 -13.25
C HIS A 40 10.46 -29.19 -14.09
N SER A 41 11.12 -28.35 -14.89
CA SER A 41 10.47 -27.28 -15.68
C SER A 41 9.46 -27.76 -16.73
N GLY A 42 9.37 -29.06 -17.00
CA GLY A 42 8.30 -29.67 -17.81
C GLY A 42 7.00 -29.97 -17.06
N MET A 43 6.93 -29.64 -15.76
CA MET A 43 5.77 -29.80 -14.89
C MET A 43 5.27 -28.43 -14.42
N ALA A 44 3.97 -28.32 -14.16
CA ALA A 44 3.39 -27.07 -13.65
C ALA A 44 3.91 -26.75 -12.24
N ALA A 45 4.23 -25.48 -12.02
CA ALA A 45 4.59 -24.95 -10.71
C ALA A 45 3.69 -23.76 -10.36
N LEU A 46 3.11 -23.79 -9.16
CA LEU A 46 2.26 -22.74 -8.61
C LEU A 46 2.96 -22.08 -7.41
N GLY A 47 3.43 -20.84 -7.57
CA GLY A 47 3.89 -20.04 -6.44
C GLY A 47 2.72 -19.53 -5.60
N MET A 48 3.00 -18.92 -4.45
CA MET A 48 1.98 -18.36 -3.56
C MET A 48 2.46 -17.03 -2.98
N LEU A 49 1.58 -16.03 -2.96
CA LEU A 49 1.78 -14.80 -2.19
C LEU A 49 0.93 -14.84 -0.92
N LYS A 50 1.51 -14.44 0.20
CA LYS A 50 0.88 -14.51 1.52
C LYS A 50 0.75 -13.11 2.09
N ALA A 51 -0.44 -12.70 2.49
CA ALA A 51 -0.62 -11.44 3.22
C ALA A 51 -0.36 -11.59 4.72
N GLY A 52 -0.49 -12.82 5.22
CA GLY A 52 -0.27 -13.29 6.59
C GLY A 52 -1.03 -14.60 6.78
N PHE A 53 -1.10 -15.09 8.01
CA PHE A 53 -1.83 -16.30 8.37
C PHE A 53 -2.15 -16.27 9.86
N ASP A 54 -3.35 -16.64 10.24
CA ASP A 54 -3.79 -16.84 11.63
C ASP A 54 -4.96 -17.81 11.65
N ASP A 55 -4.71 -19.07 11.99
CA ASP A 55 -5.77 -20.11 12.03
C ASP A 55 -6.48 -20.20 13.39
N ASN A 56 -6.31 -19.23 14.29
CA ASN A 56 -6.96 -19.28 15.60
C ASN A 56 -8.50 -19.16 15.54
N ASN A 57 -9.05 -18.67 14.42
CA ASN A 57 -10.49 -18.63 14.20
C ASN A 57 -11.04 -19.92 13.56
N ALA A 58 -10.17 -20.77 13.00
CA ALA A 58 -10.56 -22.04 12.41
C ALA A 58 -10.74 -23.12 13.49
N SER A 59 -11.84 -23.88 13.46
CA SER A 59 -12.10 -24.93 14.46
C SER A 59 -11.13 -26.11 14.40
N TRP A 60 -10.41 -26.24 13.28
CA TRP A 60 -9.32 -27.22 13.06
C TRP A 60 -7.93 -26.58 13.16
N GLY A 61 -7.86 -25.29 13.52
CA GLY A 61 -6.61 -24.56 13.65
C GLY A 61 -5.68 -25.20 14.67
N THR A 62 -4.38 -25.00 14.47
CA THR A 62 -3.35 -25.51 15.39
C THR A 62 -2.56 -24.39 16.06
N ASN A 63 -3.13 -23.17 16.05
CA ASN A 63 -2.52 -21.93 16.52
C ASN A 63 -1.23 -21.63 15.75
N ARG A 64 -1.33 -21.56 14.42
CA ARG A 64 -0.25 -21.15 13.51
C ARG A 64 -0.46 -19.71 13.11
N VAL A 65 0.62 -18.92 13.16
CA VAL A 65 0.55 -17.48 12.90
C VAL A 65 1.75 -17.02 12.11
N SER A 66 1.49 -16.20 11.09
CA SER A 66 2.45 -15.37 10.37
C SER A 66 1.87 -13.95 10.30
N ALA A 67 2.56 -13.02 10.95
CA ALA A 67 2.11 -11.64 11.07
C ALA A 67 2.06 -10.96 9.69
N ARG A 68 1.02 -10.16 9.45
CA ARG A 68 0.85 -9.44 8.17
C ARG A 68 1.91 -8.36 7.92
N ARG A 69 2.62 -7.94 8.98
CA ARG A 69 3.74 -6.97 8.97
C ARG A 69 3.45 -5.76 8.08
N CYS A 70 2.27 -5.16 8.23
CA CYS A 70 1.83 -3.99 7.46
C CYS A 70 1.99 -4.17 5.94
N GLY A 71 1.68 -5.36 5.43
CA GLY A 71 1.78 -5.73 4.02
C GLY A 71 3.18 -6.14 3.55
N GLN A 72 4.20 -6.10 4.40
CA GLN A 72 5.54 -6.56 4.03
C GLN A 72 5.59 -8.06 3.74
N GLU A 73 4.78 -8.89 4.42
CA GLU A 73 4.70 -10.33 4.15
C GLU A 73 4.36 -10.63 2.68
N PHE A 74 3.43 -9.85 2.13
CA PHE A 74 3.01 -9.98 0.73
C PHE A 74 4.11 -9.54 -0.23
N LEU A 75 4.82 -8.45 0.09
CA LEU A 75 5.95 -7.99 -0.73
C LEU A 75 7.13 -8.95 -0.67
N ASP A 76 7.43 -9.51 0.51
CA ASP A 76 8.53 -10.45 0.73
C ASP A 76 8.27 -11.75 -0.04
N THR A 77 7.06 -12.31 0.05
CA THR A 77 6.69 -13.51 -0.73
C THR A 77 6.70 -13.25 -2.25
N ALA A 78 6.32 -12.05 -2.70
CA ALA A 78 6.48 -11.65 -4.09
C ALA A 78 7.96 -11.51 -4.50
N GLY A 79 8.80 -10.99 -3.59
CA GLY A 79 10.25 -10.94 -3.76
C GLY A 79 10.88 -12.32 -3.90
N ILE A 80 10.42 -13.30 -3.13
CA ILE A 80 10.85 -14.69 -3.24
C ILE A 80 10.54 -15.24 -4.65
N VAL A 81 9.33 -15.03 -5.17
CA VAL A 81 8.98 -15.43 -6.56
C VAL A 81 9.93 -14.75 -7.57
N ASN A 82 10.10 -13.43 -7.45
CA ASN A 82 10.92 -12.64 -8.37
C ASN A 82 12.43 -12.93 -8.29
N SER A 83 12.92 -13.48 -7.18
CA SER A 83 14.31 -13.94 -7.07
C SER A 83 14.54 -15.29 -7.76
N ASN A 84 13.47 -16.06 -8.02
CA ASN A 84 13.55 -17.39 -8.59
C ASN A 84 13.15 -17.46 -10.07
N TYR A 85 12.35 -16.50 -10.53
CA TYR A 85 11.83 -16.38 -11.89
C TYR A 85 12.00 -14.97 -12.43
N SER A 86 11.92 -14.83 -13.75
CA SER A 86 12.14 -13.58 -14.46
C SER A 86 11.25 -13.51 -15.71
N ARG A 87 11.40 -12.43 -16.49
CA ARG A 87 10.75 -12.33 -17.81
C ARG A 87 11.24 -13.37 -18.82
N SER A 88 12.47 -13.88 -18.69
CA SER A 88 13.02 -14.92 -19.56
C SER A 88 12.76 -16.33 -19.05
N THR A 89 12.47 -16.47 -17.75
CA THR A 89 12.18 -17.75 -17.09
C THR A 89 10.94 -17.53 -16.24
N GLN A 90 9.76 -17.71 -16.81
CA GLN A 90 8.50 -17.39 -16.14
C GLN A 90 8.04 -18.54 -15.24
N LEU A 91 7.46 -18.18 -14.11
CA LEU A 91 6.60 -19.08 -13.34
C LEU A 91 5.21 -19.05 -13.97
N GLU A 92 4.62 -20.22 -14.20
CA GLU A 92 3.34 -20.32 -14.91
C GLU A 92 2.19 -19.68 -14.13
N PHE A 93 2.14 -19.92 -12.82
CA PHE A 93 1.06 -19.43 -11.97
C PHE A 93 1.55 -18.95 -10.61
N VAL A 94 0.87 -17.94 -10.08
CA VAL A 94 1.00 -17.48 -8.69
C VAL A 94 -0.39 -17.42 -8.07
N GLY A 95 -0.56 -18.11 -6.94
CA GLY A 95 -1.78 -18.13 -6.14
C GLY A 95 -1.81 -16.98 -5.13
N ILE A 96 -3.02 -16.52 -4.85
CA ILE A 96 -3.34 -15.55 -3.79
C ILE A 96 -4.67 -16.01 -3.17
N MET A 97 -4.73 -16.08 -1.84
CA MET A 97 -5.97 -16.42 -1.14
C MET A 97 -6.84 -15.17 -1.00
N LEU A 98 -7.97 -15.12 -1.72
CA LEU A 98 -8.79 -13.92 -1.78
C LEU A 98 -9.58 -13.69 -0.48
N ASN A 99 -10.27 -14.73 0.01
CA ASN A 99 -11.35 -14.62 0.99
C ASN A 99 -11.34 -15.72 2.07
N ASP A 100 -10.19 -16.36 2.32
CA ASP A 100 -10.04 -17.27 3.44
C ASP A 100 -9.78 -16.46 4.72
N TYR A 101 -10.88 -16.05 5.33
CA TYR A 101 -10.91 -15.26 6.55
C TYR A 101 -10.69 -16.14 7.79
N GLU A 102 -11.06 -17.42 7.72
CA GLU A 102 -10.88 -18.39 8.79
C GLU A 102 -9.40 -18.63 9.12
N GLU A 103 -8.52 -18.59 8.12
CA GLU A 103 -7.06 -18.70 8.30
C GLU A 103 -6.33 -17.35 8.22
N GLY A 104 -7.06 -16.22 8.19
CA GLY A 104 -6.47 -14.87 8.23
C GLY A 104 -5.63 -14.50 6.99
N THR A 105 -5.81 -15.22 5.88
CA THR A 105 -5.01 -15.08 4.66
C THR A 105 -5.64 -14.12 3.65
N ALA A 106 -6.93 -13.81 3.81
CA ALA A 106 -7.72 -12.98 2.92
C ALA A 106 -7.06 -11.62 2.57
N VAL A 107 -7.30 -11.20 1.31
CA VAL A 107 -6.87 -9.93 0.73
C VAL A 107 -8.01 -9.14 0.09
N GLU A 108 -9.24 -9.69 0.09
CA GLU A 108 -10.43 -9.10 -0.56
C GLU A 108 -10.70 -7.65 -0.13
N SER A 109 -10.59 -7.35 1.16
CA SER A 109 -10.78 -5.99 1.69
C SER A 109 -9.58 -5.07 1.45
N GLY A 110 -8.49 -5.58 0.88
CA GLY A 110 -7.18 -4.96 0.87
C GLY A 110 -6.34 -5.32 2.09
N ILE A 111 -5.03 -5.29 1.90
CA ILE A 111 -4.01 -5.50 2.92
C ILE A 111 -3.70 -4.13 3.54
N ASP A 112 -3.92 -4.00 4.84
CA ASP A 112 -3.52 -2.79 5.56
C ASP A 112 -1.99 -2.65 5.55
N ASN A 113 -1.53 -1.48 5.13
CA ASN A 113 -0.13 -1.12 5.09
C ASN A 113 0.30 -0.28 6.31
N CYS A 114 -0.60 -0.07 7.27
CA CYS A 114 -0.38 0.67 8.52
C CYS A 114 0.11 2.12 8.28
N LEU A 115 -0.33 2.73 7.17
CA LEU A 115 0.02 4.10 6.82
C LEU A 115 -1.20 5.01 6.92
N THR A 116 -0.94 6.28 7.19
CA THR A 116 -1.89 7.37 6.93
C THR A 116 -1.13 8.50 6.25
N VAL A 117 -1.87 9.49 5.75
CA VAL A 117 -1.29 10.73 5.23
C VAL A 117 -1.91 11.92 5.95
N SER A 118 -1.08 12.87 6.32
CA SER A 118 -1.49 14.19 6.79
C SER A 118 -0.99 15.25 5.83
N ALA A 119 -1.70 16.36 5.73
CA ALA A 119 -1.30 17.46 4.87
C ALA A 119 -1.65 18.83 5.47
N SER A 120 -0.96 19.86 5.02
CA SER A 120 -1.18 21.26 5.40
C SER A 120 -0.85 22.18 4.23
N ILE A 121 -1.35 23.42 4.26
CA ILE A 121 -1.05 24.42 3.23
C ILE A 121 -0.40 25.64 3.89
N ALA A 122 0.75 26.04 3.35
CA ALA A 122 1.44 27.28 3.70
C ALA A 122 1.52 28.18 2.46
N GLY A 123 0.70 29.24 2.43
CA GLY A 123 0.56 30.10 1.26
C GLY A 123 -0.01 29.33 0.06
N ASN A 124 0.81 29.11 -0.97
CA ASN A 124 0.45 28.34 -2.16
C ASN A 124 1.10 26.94 -2.19
N SER A 125 1.80 26.54 -1.14
CA SER A 125 2.48 25.26 -1.07
C SER A 125 1.68 24.28 -0.22
N LEU A 126 1.32 23.14 -0.81
CA LEU A 126 0.83 21.98 -0.10
C LEU A 126 2.02 21.20 0.43
N HIS A 127 1.97 20.83 1.70
CA HIS A 127 2.92 19.94 2.35
C HIS A 127 2.20 18.70 2.83
N TRP A 128 2.81 17.52 2.70
CA TRP A 128 2.27 16.28 3.24
C TRP A 128 3.33 15.45 3.93
N THR A 129 2.87 14.58 4.82
CA THR A 129 3.65 13.57 5.53
C THR A 129 2.91 12.23 5.47
N ILE A 130 3.61 11.18 5.05
CA ILE A 130 3.16 9.80 5.24
C ILE A 130 3.52 9.40 6.67
N ASN A 131 2.50 9.13 7.49
CA ASN A 131 2.67 8.74 8.88
C ASN A 131 2.57 7.22 9.00
N LYS A 132 3.43 6.65 9.83
CA LYS A 132 3.41 5.23 10.18
C LYS A 132 2.55 5.04 11.43
N ILE A 133 1.47 4.27 11.30
CA ILE A 133 0.71 3.80 12.47
C ILE A 133 1.58 2.79 13.24
N ASP A 134 2.19 1.85 12.53
CA ASP A 134 3.18 0.92 13.06
C ASP A 134 4.60 1.38 12.65
N PRO A 135 5.43 1.89 13.57
CA PRO A 135 6.75 2.40 13.23
C PRO A 135 7.74 1.30 12.83
N THR A 136 7.49 0.05 13.21
CA THR A 136 8.36 -1.10 12.97
C THR A 136 8.17 -1.65 11.56
N PHE A 137 6.92 -1.87 11.16
CA PHE A 137 6.61 -2.57 9.91
C PHE A 137 6.03 -1.68 8.82
N ALA A 138 5.48 -0.50 9.12
CA ALA A 138 4.98 0.35 8.03
C ALA A 138 6.17 0.90 7.21
N THR A 139 6.07 0.81 5.89
CA THR A 139 7.12 1.21 4.95
C THR A 139 6.52 1.81 3.69
N THR A 140 7.21 2.76 3.05
CA THR A 140 6.76 3.32 1.77
C THR A 140 6.85 2.32 0.61
N ALA A 141 7.47 1.14 0.79
CA ALA A 141 7.51 0.09 -0.23
C ALA A 141 6.11 -0.46 -0.58
N THR A 142 5.15 -0.39 0.35
CA THR A 142 3.75 -0.77 0.13
C THR A 142 2.93 0.33 -0.53
N VAL A 143 3.53 1.48 -0.82
CA VAL A 143 2.94 2.58 -1.57
C VAL A 143 3.40 2.52 -3.02
N ASN A 144 2.46 2.57 -3.96
CA ASN A 144 2.76 2.65 -5.37
C ASN A 144 3.06 4.09 -5.80
N ARG A 145 2.20 5.04 -5.40
CA ARG A 145 2.30 6.47 -5.70
C ARG A 145 1.42 7.30 -4.77
N LEU A 146 1.59 8.62 -4.77
CA LEU A 146 0.59 9.54 -4.25
C LEU A 146 -0.19 10.23 -5.37
N LYS A 147 -1.39 10.67 -5.02
CA LYS A 147 -2.26 11.51 -5.84
C LYS A 147 -2.69 12.74 -5.06
N ILE A 148 -2.82 13.86 -5.76
CA ILE A 148 -3.43 15.08 -5.23
C ILE A 148 -4.74 15.30 -5.98
N TYR A 149 -5.80 15.52 -5.21
CA TYR A 149 -7.10 15.94 -5.72
C TYR A 149 -7.43 17.34 -5.23
N PHE A 150 -8.28 18.01 -5.98
CA PHE A 150 -9.05 19.14 -5.49
C PHE A 150 -10.54 18.85 -5.69
N SER A 151 -11.38 19.35 -4.80
CA SER A 151 -12.82 19.21 -4.92
C SER A 151 -13.53 20.54 -4.73
N ASP A 152 -14.65 20.69 -5.44
CA ASP A 152 -15.56 21.81 -5.25
C ASP A 152 -16.16 21.74 -3.83
N PRO A 153 -16.11 22.84 -3.05
CA PRO A 153 -16.56 22.82 -1.65
C PRO A 153 -18.08 22.71 -1.49
N VAL A 154 -18.85 22.93 -2.55
CA VAL A 154 -20.33 22.86 -2.55
C VAL A 154 -20.80 21.51 -3.08
N SER A 155 -20.33 21.10 -4.26
CA SER A 155 -20.76 19.84 -4.88
C SER A 155 -20.02 18.61 -4.36
N GLY A 156 -18.83 18.80 -3.77
CA GLY A 156 -17.99 17.69 -3.33
C GLY A 156 -17.33 16.90 -4.47
N THR A 157 -17.47 17.33 -5.73
CA THR A 157 -16.92 16.64 -6.90
C THR A 157 -15.39 16.65 -6.86
N PHE A 158 -14.76 15.48 -6.95
CA PHE A 158 -13.30 15.33 -6.99
C PHE A 158 -12.75 15.49 -8.41
N HIS A 159 -11.63 16.22 -8.49
CA HIS A 159 -10.82 16.36 -9.70
C HIS A 159 -9.37 16.02 -9.38
N THR A 160 -8.72 15.23 -10.23
CA THR A 160 -7.29 14.95 -10.09
C THR A 160 -6.48 16.18 -10.47
N ALA A 161 -5.65 16.69 -9.55
CA ALA A 161 -4.68 17.75 -9.83
C ALA A 161 -3.32 17.20 -10.27
N LEU A 162 -2.86 16.14 -9.59
CA LEU A 162 -1.58 15.50 -9.88
C LEU A 162 -1.64 14.01 -9.52
N ASP A 163 -1.02 13.17 -10.35
CA ASP A 163 -0.91 11.72 -10.17
C ASP A 163 0.56 11.31 -10.38
N ASN A 164 0.89 10.05 -10.11
CA ASN A 164 2.23 9.48 -10.25
C ASN A 164 3.31 10.21 -9.44
N ILE A 165 2.94 10.72 -8.26
CA ILE A 165 3.91 11.29 -7.33
C ILE A 165 4.67 10.13 -6.68
N THR A 166 5.99 10.13 -6.84
CA THR A 166 6.87 9.12 -6.23
C THR A 166 6.69 9.10 -4.71
N PRO A 167 6.54 7.92 -4.08
CA PRO A 167 6.40 7.82 -2.63
C PRO A 167 7.62 8.36 -1.89
N SER A 168 7.38 9.31 -0.98
CA SER A 168 8.38 9.85 -0.06
C SER A 168 7.75 10.12 1.32
N PRO A 169 8.51 10.01 2.43
CA PRO A 169 7.96 10.26 3.77
C PRO A 169 7.33 11.64 3.92
N THR A 170 7.90 12.63 3.25
CA THR A 170 7.37 14.00 3.17
C THR A 170 7.42 14.50 1.74
N GLY A 171 6.58 15.48 1.41
CA GLY A 171 6.65 16.15 0.12
C GLY A 171 6.00 17.52 0.12
N THR A 172 6.24 18.25 -0.96
CA THR A 172 5.70 19.59 -1.17
C THR A 172 5.29 19.78 -2.62
N GLN A 173 4.22 20.53 -2.86
CA GLN A 173 3.75 20.86 -4.20
C GLN A 173 3.15 22.27 -4.23
N VAL A 174 3.55 23.06 -5.23
CA VAL A 174 2.95 24.38 -5.48
C VAL A 174 1.58 24.18 -6.11
N LEU A 175 0.52 24.63 -5.45
CA LEU A 175 -0.87 24.41 -5.85
C LEU A 175 -1.26 25.23 -7.09
N THR A 176 -0.72 26.44 -7.25
CA THR A 176 -1.03 27.30 -8.40
C THR A 176 -0.53 26.76 -9.74
N SER A 177 0.35 25.75 -9.73
CA SER A 177 0.82 25.10 -10.96
C SER A 177 -0.02 23.88 -11.36
N ILE A 178 -0.92 23.41 -10.49
CA ILE A 178 -1.69 22.16 -10.70
C ILE A 178 -3.20 22.32 -10.52
N ILE A 179 -3.67 23.46 -10.00
CA ILE A 179 -5.09 23.71 -9.70
C ILE A 179 -5.52 25.07 -10.26
N PRO A 180 -6.71 25.17 -10.90
CA PRO A 180 -7.26 26.44 -11.37
C PRO A 180 -7.50 27.46 -10.24
N PRO A 181 -7.47 28.78 -10.53
CA PRO A 181 -7.89 29.79 -9.58
C PRO A 181 -9.30 29.54 -9.02
N GLY A 182 -9.49 29.65 -7.71
CA GLY A 182 -10.77 29.35 -7.09
C GLY A 182 -10.69 29.04 -5.59
N ASN A 183 -11.83 28.63 -5.04
CA ASN A 183 -11.94 28.13 -3.68
C ASN A 183 -12.12 26.61 -3.76
N TRP A 184 -11.23 25.86 -3.16
CA TRP A 184 -11.19 24.40 -3.30
C TRP A 184 -10.94 23.71 -1.97
N LYS A 185 -11.28 22.42 -1.90
CA LYS A 185 -10.78 21.50 -0.89
C LYS A 185 -9.67 20.65 -1.50
N ILE A 186 -8.51 20.59 -0.87
CA ILE A 186 -7.36 19.83 -1.35
C ILE A 186 -7.25 18.52 -0.59
N TRP A 187 -6.93 17.44 -1.30
CA TRP A 187 -6.80 16.11 -0.76
C TRP A 187 -5.51 15.45 -1.24
N VAL A 188 -4.88 14.67 -0.36
CA VAL A 188 -3.73 13.82 -0.70
C VAL A 188 -4.12 12.37 -0.47
N GLN A 189 -3.82 11.52 -1.43
CA GLN A 189 -4.07 10.08 -1.35
C GLN A 189 -2.78 9.31 -1.50
N ILE A 190 -2.53 8.37 -0.59
CA ILE A 190 -1.63 7.24 -0.77
C ILE A 190 -2.37 6.19 -1.63
N VAL A 191 -1.78 5.83 -2.75
CA VAL A 191 -2.22 4.68 -3.55
C VAL A 191 -1.32 3.51 -3.21
N GLY A 192 -1.88 2.44 -2.65
CA GLY A 192 -1.15 1.23 -2.29
C GLY A 192 -0.61 0.49 -3.52
N GLN A 193 0.38 -0.38 -3.32
CA GLN A 193 0.70 -1.45 -4.27
C GLN A 193 -0.52 -2.34 -4.54
N PRO A 194 -0.54 -3.19 -5.58
CA PRO A 194 -1.65 -4.11 -5.81
C PRO A 194 -2.05 -4.85 -4.53
N LEU A 195 -3.36 -4.89 -4.27
CA LEU A 195 -3.98 -5.45 -3.06
C LEU A 195 -3.71 -4.71 -1.74
N MET A 196 -2.89 -3.66 -1.71
CA MET A 196 -2.70 -2.81 -0.53
C MET A 196 -3.78 -1.74 -0.45
N MET A 197 -4.16 -1.37 0.77
CA MET A 197 -5.14 -0.31 1.00
C MET A 197 -4.63 1.08 0.53
N ASN A 198 -5.56 1.86 -0.03
CA ASN A 198 -5.35 3.28 -0.30
C ASN A 198 -5.73 4.10 0.94
N HIS A 199 -5.06 5.24 1.16
CA HIS A 199 -5.37 6.14 2.28
C HIS A 199 -5.53 7.57 1.79
N LEU A 200 -6.68 8.18 2.05
CA LEU A 200 -6.93 9.60 1.79
C LEU A 200 -6.78 10.37 3.10
N ILE A 201 -6.35 11.63 3.05
CA ILE A 201 -6.40 12.49 4.25
C ILE A 201 -7.83 12.53 4.83
N ASP A 202 -7.96 12.56 6.15
CA ASP A 202 -9.26 12.47 6.84
C ASP A 202 -10.20 13.63 6.53
N SER A 203 -9.67 14.80 6.19
CA SER A 203 -10.46 15.98 5.84
C SER A 203 -9.80 16.86 4.80
N GLY A 204 -10.62 17.37 3.87
CA GLY A 204 -10.16 18.26 2.80
C GLY A 204 -9.72 19.62 3.33
N ILE A 205 -8.53 20.04 2.91
CA ILE A 205 -7.90 21.30 3.36
C ILE A 205 -8.42 22.45 2.50
N SER A 206 -8.95 23.49 3.12
CA SER A 206 -9.43 24.67 2.40
C SER A 206 -8.28 25.41 1.72
N TYR A 207 -8.44 25.73 0.43
CA TYR A 207 -7.49 26.50 -0.36
C TYR A 207 -8.21 27.60 -1.14
N SER A 208 -7.57 28.78 -1.24
CA SER A 208 -8.05 29.90 -2.05
C SER A 208 -6.88 30.43 -2.88
N GLY A 209 -6.73 29.87 -4.08
CA GLY A 209 -5.62 30.16 -4.99
C GLY A 209 -6.02 31.05 -6.16
N GLY A 210 -5.12 31.89 -6.65
CA GLY A 210 -5.31 32.66 -7.88
C GLY A 210 -6.36 33.77 -7.85
N LYS A 211 -7.10 33.94 -6.76
CA LYS A 211 -7.86 35.18 -6.51
C LYS A 211 -6.86 36.26 -6.12
N ARG A 212 -6.76 37.34 -6.93
CA ARG A 212 -6.14 38.59 -6.46
C ARG A 212 -6.82 38.95 -5.14
N ARG A 213 -6.04 39.13 -4.06
CA ARG A 213 -6.56 39.80 -2.87
C ARG A 213 -7.19 41.11 -3.33
N SER A 214 -8.49 41.29 -3.11
CA SER A 214 -9.06 42.63 -3.17
C SER A 214 -8.36 43.43 -2.07
N LEU A 215 -7.48 44.35 -2.46
CA LEU A 215 -6.98 45.37 -1.55
C LEU A 215 -8.21 46.13 -1.06
N SER A 216 -8.57 45.94 0.20
CA SER A 216 -9.49 46.86 0.87
C SER A 216 -8.80 48.23 0.84
N SER A 217 -9.40 49.19 0.14
CA SER A 217 -8.96 50.58 0.15
C SER A 217 -8.99 51.10 1.59
N GLN A 218 -7.84 51.19 2.25
CA GLN A 218 -7.71 52.03 3.43
C GLN A 218 -7.85 53.47 2.95
N ALA A 219 -8.98 54.10 3.28
CA ALA A 219 -9.16 55.52 3.12
C ALA A 219 -8.14 56.24 4.02
N SER A 220 -7.20 56.96 3.42
CA SER A 220 -6.29 57.84 4.14
C SER A 220 -7.08 59.05 4.64
N SER A 221 -7.28 59.17 5.95
CA SER A 221 -7.69 60.42 6.57
C SER A 221 -6.46 61.32 6.72
N SER A 222 -6.39 62.42 5.96
CA SER A 222 -5.44 63.51 6.20
C SER A 222 -5.87 64.32 7.43
N PRO A 223 -4.96 64.65 8.37
CA PRO A 223 -5.24 65.65 9.39
C PRO A 223 -5.13 67.06 8.79
N LYS A 224 -6.03 67.94 9.21
CA LYS A 224 -5.91 69.40 9.09
C LYS A 224 -4.90 69.93 10.11
#